data_AF-A0A522SL50-F1
#
_entry.id   AF-A0A522SL50-F1
#
_cell.length_a   1.000
_cell.length_b   1.000
_cell.length_c   1.000
_cell.angle_alpha   90.00
_cell.angle_beta   90.00
_cell.angle_gamma   90.00
#
_symmetry.space_group_name_H-M   'P 1'
#
loop_
_entity.id
_entity.type
_entity.pdbx_description
1 polymer ?
#
loop_
_entity_poly.entity_id
_entity_poly.type
_entity_poly.pdbx_seq_one_letter_code
_entity_poly.pdbx_strand_id
1 'polypeptide(L)'
;MSKRILFIDRDGTLIHEPTDGQIDSLEKLVYYPKVFQGMAAIAGLDFELVMVTNQNGLGTPSFPEKDFWPVQNKIVQAFENEGVKFDAVYIDPTFPEDHAPTRKPGTAMLTRYIHNPEYDLDNSFVIGDRITDVKLAKNLGCKAIWLNNGSLHGTAEIPESPEELKPWIALETMDWNKIYEFLKLSVRKVIQIRDTRETQIAVSLNLDGTGAADIHTGIGFFDHMLEQIARHGNMDLNIQVKGDLHIDEHHTIEDTGITLGEAVGKALGNKRGIERYGFVLPMDDCLAQVAIDFGGRNWLVWDAEFNREKIGEMPTEMFYHFFKSFSDAAKCNLNIKAEGQNEHHKIEAIFKAFAKAIKMAVKRDVNNMQLPSTKGVL
;
A
#
# COMPACT_ATOMS: atom_id res chain seq x y z
N MET A 1 11.84 -2.45 -20.84
CA MET A 1 10.75 -2.64 -19.86
C MET A 1 9.56 -1.90 -20.42
N SER A 2 8.35 -2.41 -20.22
CA SER A 2 7.12 -1.68 -20.52
C SER A 2 7.05 -0.44 -19.62
N LYS A 3 6.64 0.70 -20.18
CA LYS A 3 6.55 1.98 -19.48
C LYS A 3 5.30 2.04 -18.63
N ARG A 4 5.40 2.62 -17.43
CA ARG A 4 4.23 2.92 -16.59
C ARG A 4 3.75 4.34 -16.87
N ILE A 5 2.47 4.60 -16.67
CA ILE A 5 1.83 5.87 -17.00
C ILE A 5 1.09 6.41 -15.78
N LEU A 6 1.12 7.72 -15.60
CA LEU A 6 0.19 8.44 -14.74
C LEU A 6 -0.73 9.30 -15.61
N PHE A 7 -2.00 8.91 -15.69
CA PHE A 7 -3.05 9.73 -16.29
C PHE A 7 -3.57 10.68 -15.21
N ILE A 8 -3.41 11.98 -15.41
CA ILE A 8 -3.62 12.97 -14.35
C ILE A 8 -4.72 13.93 -14.80
N ASP A 9 -5.80 14.00 -14.02
CA ASP A 9 -6.79 15.04 -14.23
C ASP A 9 -6.23 16.41 -13.88
N ARG A 10 -6.76 17.44 -14.54
CA ARG A 10 -6.34 18.82 -14.32
C ARG A 10 -7.14 19.48 -13.21
N ASP A 11 -8.45 19.57 -13.40
CA ASP A 11 -9.36 20.29 -12.51
C ASP A 11 -9.66 19.41 -11.29
N GLY A 12 -9.77 20.01 -10.11
CA GLY A 12 -9.91 19.29 -8.84
C GLY A 12 -8.66 18.53 -8.36
N THR A 13 -7.68 18.31 -9.24
CA THR A 13 -6.50 17.45 -9.01
C THR A 13 -5.18 18.21 -9.01
N LEU A 14 -4.82 18.87 -10.13
CA LEU A 14 -3.65 19.74 -10.22
C LEU A 14 -3.96 21.15 -9.73
N ILE A 15 -5.18 21.60 -10.02
CA ILE A 15 -5.72 22.91 -9.64
C ILE A 15 -7.08 22.74 -9.01
N HIS A 16 -7.54 23.72 -8.25
CA HIS A 16 -8.92 23.74 -7.77
C HIS A 16 -9.88 24.07 -8.90
N GLU A 17 -10.96 23.30 -8.98
CA GLU A 17 -12.06 23.61 -9.86
C GLU A 17 -12.88 24.77 -9.25
N PRO A 18 -13.21 25.81 -10.03
CA PRO A 18 -13.99 26.94 -9.56
C PRO A 18 -15.47 26.55 -9.49
N THR A 19 -16.28 27.36 -8.79
CA THR A 19 -17.71 27.06 -8.58
C THR A 19 -18.53 26.98 -9.87
N ASP A 20 -18.09 27.67 -10.94
CA ASP A 20 -18.71 27.64 -12.26
C ASP A 20 -18.12 26.56 -13.18
N GLY A 21 -17.15 25.78 -12.70
CA GLY A 21 -16.53 24.68 -13.45
C GLY A 21 -15.64 25.11 -14.62
N GLN A 22 -15.35 26.42 -14.77
CA GLN A 22 -14.57 26.94 -15.89
C GLN A 22 -13.37 27.76 -15.43
N ILE A 23 -12.17 27.29 -15.77
CA ILE A 23 -10.90 27.98 -15.59
C ILE A 23 -10.58 28.76 -16.89
N ASP A 24 -11.13 29.96 -16.99
CA ASP A 24 -11.09 30.85 -18.16
C ASP A 24 -10.29 32.15 -17.91
N SER A 25 -9.71 32.30 -16.71
CA SER A 25 -8.88 33.44 -16.33
C SER A 25 -7.80 33.06 -15.31
N LEU A 26 -6.72 33.84 -15.24
CA LEU A 26 -5.63 33.58 -14.29
C LEU A 26 -6.02 33.90 -12.84
N GLU A 27 -7.02 34.73 -12.63
CA GLU A 27 -7.56 35.07 -11.31
C GLU A 27 -8.28 33.88 -10.68
N LYS A 28 -8.85 32.97 -11.49
CA LYS A 28 -9.47 31.73 -11.02
C LYS A 28 -8.46 30.61 -10.76
N LEU A 29 -7.23 30.75 -11.28
CA LEU A 29 -6.21 29.70 -11.20
C LEU A 29 -5.65 29.59 -9.77
N VAL A 30 -6.02 28.52 -9.07
CA VAL A 30 -5.47 28.17 -7.76
C VAL A 30 -4.93 26.76 -7.81
N TYR A 31 -3.63 26.57 -7.54
CA TYR A 31 -3.01 25.25 -7.50
C TYR A 31 -3.44 24.46 -6.27
N TYR A 32 -3.57 23.15 -6.43
CA TYR A 32 -3.90 22.26 -5.33
C TYR A 32 -2.78 22.24 -4.27
N PRO A 33 -3.07 22.18 -2.95
CA PRO A 33 -2.05 22.17 -1.91
C PRO A 33 -0.96 21.11 -2.11
N LYS A 34 0.30 21.52 -1.98
CA LYS A 34 1.51 20.68 -2.14
C LYS A 34 1.66 20.01 -3.51
N VAL A 35 0.85 20.34 -4.51
CA VAL A 35 0.90 19.71 -5.85
C VAL A 35 2.28 19.80 -6.48
N PHE A 36 2.96 20.95 -6.37
CA PHE A 36 4.30 21.13 -6.91
C PHE A 36 5.33 20.24 -6.22
N GLN A 37 5.28 20.12 -4.89
CA GLN A 37 6.18 19.24 -4.13
C GLN A 37 5.97 17.77 -4.53
N GLY A 38 4.72 17.32 -4.60
CA GLY A 38 4.40 15.95 -4.98
C GLY A 38 4.76 15.65 -6.42
N MET A 39 4.33 16.48 -7.37
CA MET A 39 4.59 16.29 -8.80
C MET A 39 6.07 16.36 -9.13
N ALA A 40 6.84 17.30 -8.56
CA ALA A 40 8.29 17.37 -8.76
C ALA A 40 9.00 16.10 -8.27
N ALA A 41 8.57 15.56 -7.12
CA ALA A 41 9.11 14.32 -6.60
C ALA A 41 8.71 13.11 -7.46
N ILE A 42 7.48 13.08 -7.98
CA ILE A 42 6.96 12.04 -8.89
C ILE A 42 7.66 12.08 -10.25
N ALA A 43 8.01 13.26 -10.78
CA ALA A 43 8.74 13.39 -12.04
C ALA A 43 10.14 12.75 -12.02
N GLY A 44 10.70 12.50 -10.82
CA GLY A 44 11.92 11.71 -10.65
C GLY A 44 11.70 10.19 -10.66
N LEU A 45 10.46 9.71 -10.76
CA LEU A 45 10.11 8.29 -10.88
C LEU A 45 9.98 7.89 -12.36
N ASP A 46 10.06 6.59 -12.63
CA ASP A 46 9.93 6.04 -13.99
C ASP A 46 8.45 5.88 -14.39
N PHE A 47 7.83 7.03 -14.72
CA PHE A 47 6.46 7.15 -15.25
C PHE A 47 6.42 8.14 -16.43
N GLU A 48 5.62 7.83 -17.44
CA GLU A 48 5.15 8.77 -18.46
C GLU A 48 3.99 9.59 -17.88
N LEU A 49 4.06 10.92 -17.92
CA LEU A 49 3.06 11.81 -17.32
C LEU A 49 2.08 12.30 -18.40
N VAL A 50 0.81 11.93 -18.29
CA VAL A 50 -0.22 12.24 -19.28
C VAL A 50 -1.34 13.04 -18.62
N MET A 51 -1.54 14.29 -19.02
CA MET A 51 -2.68 15.08 -18.55
C MET A 51 -3.94 14.71 -19.35
N VAL A 52 -5.06 14.46 -18.68
CA VAL A 52 -6.33 14.11 -19.33
C VAL A 52 -7.48 14.87 -18.67
N THR A 53 -8.13 15.76 -19.41
CA THR A 53 -9.16 16.64 -18.83
C THR A 53 -10.37 16.83 -19.73
N ASN A 54 -11.55 17.01 -19.11
CA ASN A 54 -12.80 17.35 -19.76
C ASN A 54 -13.05 18.86 -19.61
N GLN A 55 -13.29 19.58 -20.70
CA GLN A 55 -13.42 21.03 -20.75
C GLN A 55 -14.76 21.41 -21.39
N ASN A 56 -15.80 21.47 -20.57
CA ASN A 56 -17.19 21.61 -21.02
C ASN A 56 -17.38 22.83 -21.95
N GLY A 57 -17.64 22.56 -23.22
CA GLY A 57 -17.92 23.59 -24.22
C GLY A 57 -16.71 24.38 -24.70
N LEU A 58 -15.48 23.86 -24.54
CA LEU A 58 -14.29 24.51 -25.08
C LEU A 58 -14.43 24.74 -26.60
N GLY A 59 -14.21 25.99 -27.03
CA GLY A 59 -14.38 26.41 -28.44
C GLY A 59 -15.76 26.94 -28.77
N THR A 60 -16.72 26.89 -27.84
CA THR A 60 -18.04 27.52 -27.98
C THR A 60 -18.02 28.98 -27.50
N PRO A 61 -19.07 29.78 -27.78
CA PRO A 61 -19.18 31.14 -27.23
C PRO A 61 -19.19 31.21 -25.71
N SER A 62 -19.63 30.15 -25.01
CA SER A 62 -19.63 30.09 -23.55
C SER A 62 -18.26 29.74 -22.96
N PHE A 63 -17.35 29.14 -23.74
CA PHE A 63 -15.97 28.92 -23.31
C PHE A 63 -14.99 29.02 -24.50
N PRO A 64 -14.67 30.25 -24.92
CA PRO A 64 -13.81 30.48 -26.09
C PRO A 64 -12.37 30.03 -25.87
N GLU A 65 -11.72 29.52 -26.91
CA GLU A 65 -10.32 29.08 -26.85
C GLU A 65 -9.33 30.17 -26.40
N LYS A 66 -9.62 31.44 -26.73
CA LYS A 66 -8.80 32.59 -26.34
C LYS A 66 -8.72 32.79 -24.82
N ASP A 67 -9.70 32.28 -24.08
CA ASP A 67 -9.80 32.41 -22.63
C ASP A 67 -9.22 31.15 -21.95
N PHE A 68 -9.34 29.98 -22.59
CA PHE A 68 -8.74 28.71 -22.14
C PHE A 68 -7.21 28.65 -22.28
N TRP A 69 -6.69 28.87 -23.50
CA TRP A 69 -5.28 28.58 -23.82
C TRP A 69 -4.27 29.34 -22.96
N PRO A 70 -4.45 30.65 -22.66
CA PRO A 70 -3.52 31.37 -21.79
C PRO A 70 -3.38 30.71 -20.41
N VAL A 71 -4.50 30.23 -19.84
CA VAL A 71 -4.49 29.61 -18.51
C VAL A 71 -3.89 28.21 -18.58
N GLN A 72 -4.32 27.38 -19.54
CA GLN A 72 -3.75 26.05 -19.77
C GLN A 72 -2.23 26.09 -19.95
N ASN A 73 -1.73 27.02 -20.76
CA ASN A 73 -0.30 27.19 -20.99
C ASN A 73 0.45 27.63 -19.73
N LYS A 74 -0.18 28.46 -18.87
CA LYS A 74 0.42 28.88 -17.60
C LYS A 74 0.49 27.74 -16.59
N ILE A 75 -0.50 26.85 -16.57
CA ILE A 75 -0.49 25.63 -15.74
C ILE A 75 0.68 24.74 -16.16
N VAL A 76 0.77 24.41 -17.45
CA VAL A 76 1.86 23.56 -17.97
C VAL A 76 3.22 24.19 -17.69
N GLN A 77 3.37 25.49 -17.97
CA GLN A 77 4.62 26.22 -17.70
C GLN A 77 5.02 26.19 -16.22
N ALA A 78 4.07 26.31 -15.29
CA ALA A 78 4.38 26.28 -13.86
C ALA A 78 4.93 24.91 -13.43
N PHE A 79 4.35 23.83 -13.94
CA PHE A 79 4.86 22.47 -13.69
C PHE A 79 6.22 22.24 -14.36
N GLU A 80 6.42 22.71 -15.59
CA GLU A 80 7.71 22.61 -16.27
C GLU A 80 8.84 23.32 -15.51
N ASN A 81 8.55 24.47 -14.88
CA ASN A 81 9.51 25.19 -14.04
C ASN A 81 9.96 24.39 -12.80
N GLU A 82 9.13 23.46 -12.33
CA GLU A 82 9.44 22.52 -11.24
C GLU A 82 10.05 21.21 -11.76
N GLY A 83 10.39 21.15 -13.06
CA GLY A 83 10.97 19.96 -13.70
C GLY A 83 9.93 18.88 -14.07
N VAL A 84 8.64 19.18 -13.97
CA VAL A 84 7.55 18.26 -14.31
C VAL A 84 7.14 18.49 -15.77
N LYS A 85 7.44 17.52 -16.63
CA LYS A 85 7.05 17.57 -18.06
C LYS A 85 5.94 16.57 -18.32
N PHE A 86 4.86 17.03 -18.93
CA PHE A 86 3.80 16.16 -19.43
C PHE A 86 4.18 15.66 -20.82
N ASP A 87 4.25 14.34 -20.99
CA ASP A 87 4.55 13.68 -22.27
C ASP A 87 3.39 13.80 -23.27
N ALA A 88 2.16 13.93 -22.76
CA ALA A 88 0.97 14.20 -23.55
C ALA A 88 -0.09 14.97 -22.74
N VAL A 89 -0.90 15.75 -23.45
CA VAL A 89 -2.05 16.47 -22.90
C VAL A 89 -3.27 16.18 -23.79
N TYR A 90 -4.29 15.55 -23.22
CA TYR A 90 -5.55 15.23 -23.88
C TYR A 90 -6.68 16.07 -23.29
N ILE A 91 -7.39 16.79 -24.15
CA ILE A 91 -8.46 17.71 -23.76
C ILE A 91 -9.70 17.33 -24.57
N ASP A 92 -10.78 16.95 -23.88
CA ASP A 92 -12.08 16.75 -24.50
C ASP A 92 -12.95 18.01 -24.34
N PRO A 93 -13.47 18.62 -25.42
CA PRO A 93 -14.22 19.87 -25.35
C PRO A 93 -15.74 19.68 -25.13
N THR A 94 -16.23 18.42 -25.09
CA THR A 94 -17.67 18.12 -25.16
C THR A 94 -18.37 18.26 -23.83
N PHE A 95 -19.69 18.39 -23.85
CA PHE A 95 -20.51 18.40 -22.65
C PHE A 95 -20.84 16.96 -22.17
N PRO A 96 -21.17 16.76 -20.89
CA PRO A 96 -21.62 15.46 -20.38
C PRO A 96 -22.76 14.83 -21.19
N GLU A 97 -23.72 15.65 -21.65
CA GLU A 97 -24.92 15.23 -22.39
C GLU A 97 -24.61 14.76 -23.82
N ASP A 98 -23.44 15.13 -24.36
CA ASP A 98 -23.02 14.70 -25.71
C ASP A 98 -22.63 13.23 -25.74
N HIS A 99 -22.37 12.61 -24.57
CA HIS A 99 -21.96 11.21 -24.42
C HIS A 99 -20.79 10.82 -25.34
N ALA A 100 -19.87 11.77 -25.59
CA ALA A 100 -18.76 11.56 -26.50
C ALA A 100 -17.80 10.47 -25.95
N PRO A 101 -17.35 9.50 -26.78
CA PRO A 101 -16.47 8.43 -26.32
C PRO A 101 -15.06 8.93 -25.94
N THR A 102 -14.72 10.15 -26.35
CA THR A 102 -13.47 10.86 -26.02
C THR A 102 -13.52 11.49 -24.62
N ARG A 103 -14.70 11.82 -24.11
CA ARG A 103 -14.90 12.42 -22.78
C ARG A 103 -14.71 11.38 -21.69
N LYS A 104 -13.95 11.68 -20.64
CA LYS A 104 -13.85 10.80 -19.46
C LYS A 104 -15.24 10.57 -18.86
N PRO A 105 -15.61 9.32 -18.51
CA PRO A 105 -14.74 8.15 -18.35
C PRO A 105 -14.49 7.31 -19.63
N GLY A 106 -14.91 7.79 -20.80
CA GLY A 106 -14.58 7.22 -22.09
C GLY A 106 -13.07 7.24 -22.37
N THR A 107 -12.60 6.30 -23.19
CA THR A 107 -11.17 6.03 -23.40
C THR A 107 -10.68 6.35 -24.81
N ALA A 108 -11.53 6.93 -25.68
CA ALA A 108 -11.19 7.06 -27.10
C ALA A 108 -9.94 7.93 -27.36
N MET A 109 -9.67 8.95 -26.52
CA MET A 109 -8.43 9.74 -26.60
C MET A 109 -7.17 8.97 -26.19
N LEU A 110 -7.33 7.88 -25.44
CA LEU A 110 -6.25 7.14 -24.78
C LEU A 110 -5.99 5.76 -25.40
N THR A 111 -6.62 5.47 -26.54
CA THR A 111 -6.53 4.16 -27.22
C THR A 111 -5.10 3.71 -27.52
N ARG A 112 -4.16 4.64 -27.71
CA ARG A 112 -2.72 4.35 -27.89
C ARG A 112 -2.10 3.52 -26.76
N TYR A 113 -2.60 3.67 -25.53
CA TYR A 113 -2.06 3.01 -24.35
C TYR A 113 -2.70 1.64 -24.10
N ILE A 114 -3.88 1.38 -24.68
CA ILE A 114 -4.68 0.18 -24.44
C ILE A 114 -4.22 -0.93 -25.39
N HIS A 115 -4.07 -2.16 -24.87
CA HIS A 115 -3.57 -3.32 -25.63
C HIS A 115 -2.20 -3.09 -26.30
N ASN A 116 -1.42 -2.13 -25.79
CA ASN A 116 -0.10 -1.82 -26.29
C ASN A 116 0.96 -2.42 -25.35
N PRO A 117 1.76 -3.41 -25.80
CA PRO A 117 2.77 -4.07 -24.97
C PRO A 117 3.93 -3.16 -24.55
N GLU A 118 4.05 -1.96 -25.15
CA GLU A 118 5.02 -0.94 -24.70
C GLU A 118 4.66 -0.38 -23.32
N TYR A 119 3.42 -0.52 -22.86
CA TYR A 119 2.93 0.08 -21.62
C TYR A 119 2.45 -0.98 -20.61
N ASP A 120 2.73 -0.73 -19.34
CA ASP A 120 2.35 -1.56 -18.19
C ASP A 120 1.16 -0.92 -17.47
N LEU A 121 -0.05 -1.22 -17.96
CA LEU A 121 -1.28 -0.66 -17.39
C LEU A 121 -1.58 -1.20 -15.99
N ASP A 122 -1.16 -2.42 -15.66
CA ASP A 122 -1.35 -3.01 -14.34
C ASP A 122 -0.63 -2.21 -13.24
N ASN A 123 0.51 -1.60 -13.58
CA ASN A 123 1.28 -0.71 -12.71
C ASN A 123 1.18 0.78 -13.10
N SER A 124 0.15 1.15 -13.87
CA SER A 124 -0.20 2.53 -14.21
C SER A 124 -1.40 3.00 -13.39
N PHE A 125 -1.58 4.32 -13.29
CA PHE A 125 -2.64 4.89 -12.46
C PHE A 125 -3.35 6.07 -13.13
N VAL A 126 -4.64 6.21 -12.84
CA VAL A 126 -5.38 7.47 -13.04
C VAL A 126 -5.41 8.22 -11.71
N ILE A 127 -5.03 9.50 -11.71
CA ILE A 127 -5.11 10.40 -10.56
C ILE A 127 -6.20 11.43 -10.86
N GLY A 128 -7.22 11.48 -10.01
CA GLY A 128 -8.38 12.36 -10.19
C GLY A 128 -9.16 12.52 -8.90
N ASP A 129 -9.97 13.56 -8.79
CA ASP A 129 -10.84 13.81 -7.64
C ASP A 129 -12.27 13.29 -7.85
N ARG A 130 -12.68 13.02 -9.09
CA ARG A 130 -14.06 12.60 -9.41
C ARG A 130 -14.17 11.08 -9.52
N ILE A 131 -15.38 10.58 -9.26
CA ILE A 131 -15.66 9.15 -9.45
C ILE A 131 -15.54 8.71 -10.93
N THR A 132 -15.71 9.66 -11.86
CA THR A 132 -15.49 9.45 -13.29
C THR A 132 -14.03 9.15 -13.62
N ASP A 133 -13.06 9.64 -12.84
CA ASP A 133 -11.65 9.28 -13.00
C ASP A 133 -11.37 7.86 -12.50
N VAL A 134 -12.01 7.45 -11.41
CA VAL A 134 -11.96 6.05 -10.94
C VAL A 134 -12.56 5.11 -11.98
N LYS A 135 -13.67 5.51 -12.58
CA LYS A 135 -14.31 4.77 -13.66
C LYS A 135 -13.44 4.74 -14.93
N LEU A 136 -12.74 5.83 -15.24
CA LEU A 136 -11.75 5.86 -16.33
C LEU A 136 -10.64 4.81 -16.08
N ALA A 137 -10.11 4.73 -14.85
CA ALA A 137 -9.10 3.72 -14.50
C ALA A 137 -9.59 2.30 -14.78
N LYS A 138 -10.80 1.97 -14.32
CA LYS A 138 -11.48 0.70 -14.62
C LYS A 138 -11.58 0.44 -16.12
N ASN A 139 -11.98 1.44 -16.91
CA ASN A 139 -12.13 1.30 -18.35
C ASN A 139 -10.79 1.15 -19.10
N LEU A 140 -9.71 1.74 -18.59
CA LEU A 140 -8.35 1.56 -19.10
C LEU A 140 -7.76 0.19 -18.70
N GLY A 141 -8.25 -0.42 -17.63
CA GLY A 141 -7.69 -1.64 -17.06
C GLY A 141 -6.57 -1.39 -16.04
N CYS A 142 -6.47 -0.17 -15.51
CA CYS A 142 -5.49 0.20 -14.48
C CYS A 142 -6.19 0.56 -13.15
N LYS A 143 -5.44 1.00 -12.14
CA LYS A 143 -6.01 1.43 -10.85
C LYS A 143 -6.11 2.95 -10.73
N ALA A 144 -6.95 3.42 -9.81
CA ALA A 144 -7.13 4.83 -9.50
C ALA A 144 -6.41 5.21 -8.21
N ILE A 145 -5.85 6.42 -8.19
CA ILE A 145 -5.49 7.16 -7.00
C ILE A 145 -6.54 8.26 -6.86
N TRP A 146 -7.49 8.06 -5.95
CA TRP A 146 -8.64 8.93 -5.81
C TRP A 146 -8.34 10.04 -4.80
N LEU A 147 -8.32 11.29 -5.29
CA LEU A 147 -8.22 12.50 -4.48
C LEU A 147 -9.56 12.85 -3.82
N ASN A 148 -10.07 11.95 -2.99
CA ASN A 148 -11.41 12.07 -2.43
C ASN A 148 -11.47 13.15 -1.33
N ASN A 149 -12.13 14.26 -1.63
CA ASN A 149 -12.44 15.34 -0.67
C ASN A 149 -13.82 15.16 0.00
N GLY A 150 -14.47 14.01 -0.19
CA GLY A 150 -15.83 13.71 0.29
C GLY A 150 -16.94 14.22 -0.62
N SER A 151 -16.61 14.91 -1.71
CA SER A 151 -17.59 15.29 -2.73
C SER A 151 -17.86 14.09 -3.64
N LEU A 152 -19.12 13.65 -3.71
CA LEU A 152 -19.57 12.61 -4.64
C LEU A 152 -19.74 13.17 -6.07
N HIS A 153 -18.86 14.08 -6.49
CA HIS A 153 -18.93 14.71 -7.81
C HIS A 153 -18.75 13.69 -8.94
N GLY A 154 -19.56 13.83 -9.99
CA GLY A 154 -19.60 12.91 -11.13
C GLY A 154 -20.43 11.64 -10.93
N THR A 155 -21.02 11.38 -9.75
CA THR A 155 -21.87 10.19 -9.52
C THR A 155 -23.13 10.17 -10.38
N ALA A 156 -23.67 11.33 -10.78
CA ALA A 156 -24.78 11.42 -11.71
C ALA A 156 -24.37 11.18 -13.18
N GLU A 157 -23.07 11.22 -13.50
CA GLU A 157 -22.54 11.04 -14.86
C GLU A 157 -22.26 9.56 -15.19
N ILE A 158 -22.32 8.66 -14.20
CA ILE A 158 -22.07 7.23 -14.37
C ILE A 158 -23.13 6.38 -13.66
N PRO A 159 -23.43 5.16 -14.14
CA PRO A 159 -24.42 4.30 -13.51
C PRO A 159 -23.88 3.55 -12.28
N GLU A 160 -22.57 3.38 -12.16
CA GLU A 160 -21.94 2.60 -11.07
C GLU A 160 -21.83 3.38 -9.77
N SER A 161 -22.07 2.70 -8.66
CA SER A 161 -21.89 3.25 -7.32
C SER A 161 -20.41 3.34 -6.92
N PRO A 162 -20.04 4.25 -5.98
CA PRO A 162 -18.69 4.28 -5.41
C PRO A 162 -18.26 2.93 -4.82
N GLU A 163 -19.18 2.18 -4.22
CA GLU A 163 -18.94 0.85 -3.65
C GLU A 163 -18.52 -0.17 -4.72
N GLU A 164 -19.14 -0.14 -5.90
CA GLU A 164 -18.78 -1.01 -7.03
C GLU A 164 -17.40 -0.68 -7.62
N LEU A 165 -16.97 0.58 -7.50
CA LEU A 165 -15.68 1.05 -7.99
C LEU A 165 -14.55 0.92 -6.97
N LYS A 166 -14.87 0.66 -5.70
CA LYS A 166 -13.89 0.45 -4.62
C LYS A 166 -12.74 -0.51 -4.96
N PRO A 167 -12.95 -1.66 -5.63
CA PRO A 167 -11.85 -2.56 -6.00
C PRO A 167 -10.84 -1.96 -6.98
N TRP A 168 -11.18 -0.86 -7.65
CA TRP A 168 -10.32 -0.17 -8.62
C TRP A 168 -9.52 0.99 -8.01
N ILE A 169 -9.79 1.34 -6.75
CA ILE A 169 -9.04 2.37 -6.03
C ILE A 169 -7.84 1.72 -5.34
N ALA A 170 -6.62 2.12 -5.73
CA ALA A 170 -5.39 1.66 -5.10
C ALA A 170 -4.97 2.55 -3.92
N LEU A 171 -5.29 3.84 -3.98
CA LEU A 171 -5.07 4.79 -2.90
C LEU A 171 -6.20 5.81 -2.87
N GLU A 172 -6.70 6.10 -1.67
CA GLU A 172 -7.64 7.19 -1.41
C GLU A 172 -6.95 8.20 -0.49
N THR A 173 -6.88 9.47 -0.90
CA THR A 173 -6.17 10.51 -0.15
C THR A 173 -6.59 11.92 -0.55
N MET A 174 -6.09 12.93 0.17
CA MET A 174 -6.16 14.35 -0.23
C MET A 174 -4.77 15.00 -0.25
N ASP A 175 -3.70 14.22 -0.04
CA ASP A 175 -2.34 14.74 0.12
C ASP A 175 -1.43 14.21 -0.99
N TRP A 176 -0.92 15.11 -1.83
CA TRP A 176 0.04 14.81 -2.89
C TRP A 176 1.31 14.10 -2.38
N ASN A 177 1.72 14.34 -1.13
CA ASN A 177 2.86 13.63 -0.55
C ASN A 177 2.56 12.14 -0.37
N LYS A 178 1.33 11.78 0.03
CA LYS A 178 0.92 10.37 0.14
C LYS A 178 0.86 9.68 -1.22
N ILE A 179 0.49 10.42 -2.27
CA ILE A 179 0.53 9.91 -3.65
C ILE A 179 1.97 9.59 -4.06
N TYR A 180 2.90 10.52 -3.81
CA TYR A 180 4.32 10.28 -4.07
C TYR A 180 4.86 9.07 -3.28
N GLU A 181 4.57 8.99 -1.98
CA GLU A 181 4.96 7.86 -1.13
C GLU A 181 4.46 6.54 -1.70
N PHE A 182 3.18 6.48 -2.08
CA PHE A 182 2.57 5.30 -2.70
C PHE A 182 3.23 4.92 -4.04
N LEU A 183 3.46 5.88 -4.93
CA LEU A 183 4.05 5.63 -6.24
C LEU A 183 5.53 5.23 -6.16
N LYS A 184 6.27 5.76 -5.17
CA LYS A 184 7.67 5.43 -4.94
C LYS A 184 7.85 4.07 -4.26
N LEU A 185 6.94 3.73 -3.34
CA LEU A 185 7.03 2.50 -2.56
C LEU A 185 6.25 1.40 -3.27
N SER A 186 6.96 0.47 -3.91
CA SER A 186 6.36 -0.78 -4.39
C SER A 186 5.68 -1.50 -3.21
N VAL A 187 4.40 -1.84 -3.35
CA VAL A 187 3.64 -2.62 -2.36
C VAL A 187 4.38 -3.93 -2.07
N ARG A 188 4.76 -4.16 -0.80
CA ARG A 188 5.46 -5.37 -0.40
C ARG A 188 4.48 -6.52 -0.15
N LYS A 189 3.92 -7.02 -1.25
CA LYS A 189 3.03 -8.18 -1.25
C LYS A 189 3.75 -9.43 -1.76
N VAL A 190 3.51 -10.55 -1.10
CA VAL A 190 4.10 -11.85 -1.44
C VAL A 190 3.09 -12.96 -1.15
N ILE A 191 3.13 -14.01 -1.97
CA ILE A 191 2.48 -15.27 -1.68
C ILE A 191 3.58 -16.31 -1.51
N GLN A 192 3.57 -17.01 -0.38
CA GLN A 192 4.49 -18.09 -0.05
C GLN A 192 3.70 -19.37 0.18
N ILE A 193 4.11 -20.43 -0.51
CA ILE A 193 3.48 -21.75 -0.42
C ILE A 193 4.54 -22.74 0.02
N ARG A 194 4.17 -23.61 0.97
CA ARG A 194 5.02 -24.71 1.45
C ARG A 194 4.15 -25.95 1.64
N ASP A 195 4.53 -27.01 0.93
CA ASP A 195 3.85 -28.30 0.97
C ASP A 195 4.83 -29.40 1.37
N THR A 196 4.49 -30.16 2.40
CA THR A 196 5.18 -31.38 2.83
C THR A 196 4.19 -32.55 2.83
N ARG A 197 4.60 -33.69 3.40
CA ARG A 197 3.68 -34.81 3.65
C ARG A 197 2.81 -34.60 4.89
N GLU A 198 3.22 -33.70 5.78
CA GLU A 198 2.57 -33.42 7.07
C GLU A 198 1.65 -32.21 6.95
N THR A 199 2.07 -31.17 6.22
CA THR A 199 1.34 -29.90 6.10
C THR A 199 1.27 -29.37 4.68
N GLN A 200 0.21 -28.62 4.38
CA GLN A 200 0.05 -27.80 3.17
C GLN A 200 -0.32 -26.39 3.59
N ILE A 201 0.51 -25.41 3.23
CA ILE A 201 0.40 -24.05 3.75
C ILE A 201 0.53 -23.02 2.64
N ALA A 202 -0.40 -22.06 2.63
CA ALA A 202 -0.31 -20.86 1.83
C ALA A 202 -0.41 -19.61 2.71
N VAL A 203 0.56 -18.71 2.57
CA VAL A 203 0.60 -17.40 3.24
C VAL A 203 0.64 -16.31 2.18
N SER A 204 -0.38 -15.46 2.15
CA SER A 204 -0.35 -14.17 1.43
C SER A 204 -0.14 -13.05 2.44
N LEU A 205 0.94 -12.31 2.28
CA LEU A 205 1.35 -11.20 3.16
C LEU A 205 1.43 -9.90 2.36
N ASN A 206 0.83 -8.83 2.88
CA ASN A 206 1.09 -7.45 2.49
C ASN A 206 1.67 -6.68 3.70
N LEU A 207 2.97 -6.35 3.67
CA LEU A 207 3.61 -5.58 4.76
C LEU A 207 3.14 -4.12 4.82
N ASP A 208 2.56 -3.60 3.75
CA ASP A 208 2.05 -2.22 3.64
C ASP A 208 0.51 -2.20 3.75
N GLY A 209 -0.04 -3.11 4.56
CA GLY A 209 -1.47 -3.35 4.67
C GLY A 209 -2.21 -2.42 5.63
N THR A 210 -3.45 -2.79 5.88
CA THR A 210 -4.37 -2.12 6.82
C THR A 210 -4.54 -2.87 8.14
N GLY A 211 -4.04 -4.11 8.21
CA GLY A 211 -4.24 -5.01 9.34
C GLY A 211 -5.39 -6.00 9.14
N ALA A 212 -5.79 -6.25 7.89
CA ALA A 212 -6.81 -7.26 7.56
C ALA A 212 -6.25 -8.67 7.80
N ALA A 213 -7.05 -9.57 8.36
CA ALA A 213 -6.65 -10.93 8.66
C ALA A 213 -7.71 -11.93 8.18
N ASP A 214 -7.26 -13.00 7.55
CA ASP A 214 -8.06 -14.18 7.18
C ASP A 214 -7.22 -15.44 7.41
N ILE A 215 -7.36 -16.04 8.60
CA ILE A 215 -6.39 -16.99 9.16
C ILE A 215 -7.12 -18.27 9.58
N HIS A 216 -6.70 -19.38 8.98
CA HIS A 216 -7.24 -20.70 9.22
C HIS A 216 -6.10 -21.71 9.35
N THR A 217 -5.60 -21.87 10.57
CA THR A 217 -4.58 -22.88 10.90
C THR A 217 -5.18 -24.22 11.33
N GLY A 218 -6.47 -24.21 11.71
CA GLY A 218 -7.15 -25.34 12.37
C GLY A 218 -7.00 -25.32 13.89
N ILE A 219 -6.26 -24.35 14.45
CA ILE A 219 -6.05 -24.17 15.90
C ILE A 219 -6.51 -22.76 16.28
N GLY A 220 -7.72 -22.64 16.84
CA GLY A 220 -8.36 -21.32 17.04
C GLY A 220 -7.59 -20.33 17.91
N PHE A 221 -6.83 -20.80 18.91
CA PHE A 221 -5.98 -19.91 19.70
C PHE A 221 -4.79 -19.39 18.89
N PHE A 222 -4.21 -20.23 18.02
CA PHE A 222 -3.11 -19.83 17.16
C PHE A 222 -3.56 -18.83 16.09
N ASP A 223 -4.75 -19.06 15.51
CA ASP A 223 -5.40 -18.09 14.61
C ASP A 223 -5.51 -16.72 15.28
N HIS A 224 -6.06 -16.69 16.50
CA HIS A 224 -6.19 -15.45 17.27
C HIS A 224 -4.85 -14.75 17.53
N MET A 225 -3.77 -15.48 17.80
CA MET A 225 -2.44 -14.90 17.98
C MET A 225 -1.89 -14.29 16.68
N LEU A 226 -2.08 -14.97 15.54
CA LEU A 226 -1.63 -14.47 14.25
C LEU A 226 -2.45 -13.25 13.79
N GLU A 227 -3.74 -13.16 14.14
CA GLU A 227 -4.57 -11.97 13.91
C GLU A 227 -4.00 -10.73 14.64
N GLN A 228 -3.43 -10.91 15.83
CA GLN A 228 -2.77 -9.81 16.55
C GLN A 228 -1.57 -9.27 15.76
N ILE A 229 -0.82 -10.14 15.07
CA ILE A 229 0.30 -9.74 14.22
C ILE A 229 -0.20 -8.85 13.07
N ALA A 230 -1.26 -9.28 12.37
CA ALA A 230 -1.87 -8.49 11.30
C ALA A 230 -2.33 -7.12 11.81
N ARG A 231 -3.18 -7.13 12.85
CA ARG A 231 -3.85 -5.93 13.36
C ARG A 231 -2.86 -4.91 13.90
N HIS A 232 -1.91 -5.32 14.74
CA HIS A 232 -1.01 -4.39 15.41
C HIS A 232 0.21 -4.03 14.57
N GLY A 233 0.54 -4.89 13.61
CA GLY A 233 1.57 -4.69 12.59
C GLY A 233 1.15 -3.80 11.42
N ASN A 234 -0.15 -3.55 11.23
CA ASN A 234 -0.72 -2.98 9.99
C ASN A 234 -0.27 -3.75 8.75
N MET A 235 -0.33 -5.08 8.81
CA MET A 235 -0.05 -5.93 7.66
C MET A 235 -1.30 -6.74 7.34
N ASP A 236 -1.59 -6.94 6.06
CA ASP A 236 -2.68 -7.83 5.67
C ASP A 236 -2.13 -9.25 5.58
N LEU A 237 -2.76 -10.18 6.30
CA LEU A 237 -2.37 -11.59 6.37
C LEU A 237 -3.52 -12.48 5.95
N ASN A 238 -3.28 -13.32 4.97
CA ASN A 238 -4.12 -14.48 4.68
C ASN A 238 -3.26 -15.74 4.88
N ILE A 239 -3.68 -16.65 5.77
CA ILE A 239 -2.94 -17.86 6.12
C ILE A 239 -3.90 -19.04 6.07
N GLN A 240 -3.66 -19.97 5.15
CA GLN A 240 -4.45 -21.18 4.97
C GLN A 240 -3.56 -22.39 5.23
N VAL A 241 -3.94 -23.22 6.20
CA VAL A 241 -3.17 -24.41 6.59
C VAL A 241 -4.06 -25.64 6.57
N LYS A 242 -3.52 -26.72 6.02
CA LYS A 242 -4.04 -28.07 6.22
C LYS A 242 -2.91 -28.90 6.81
N GLY A 243 -2.96 -29.10 8.12
CA GLY A 243 -1.99 -29.90 8.86
C GLY A 243 -2.56 -31.22 9.38
N ASP A 244 -1.68 -32.02 9.94
CA ASP A 244 -1.92 -33.36 10.48
C ASP A 244 -2.33 -33.36 11.96
N LEU A 245 -3.27 -32.48 12.34
CA LEU A 245 -3.76 -32.29 13.72
C LEU A 245 -4.30 -33.55 14.43
N HIS A 246 -4.45 -34.66 13.72
CA HIS A 246 -4.81 -35.97 14.29
C HIS A 246 -3.61 -36.69 14.93
N ILE A 247 -2.39 -36.27 14.63
CA ILE A 247 -1.15 -36.68 15.30
C ILE A 247 -0.97 -35.77 16.53
N ASP A 248 -0.66 -34.50 16.28
CA ASP A 248 -0.64 -33.39 17.25
C ASP A 248 -0.60 -32.03 16.51
N GLU A 249 -0.49 -30.93 17.25
CA GLU A 249 -0.38 -29.57 16.69
C GLU A 249 1.02 -29.18 16.18
N HIS A 250 2.05 -30.00 16.44
CA HIS A 250 3.46 -29.60 16.33
C HIS A 250 3.83 -29.15 14.92
N HIS A 251 3.63 -30.04 13.92
CA HIS A 251 4.00 -29.74 12.53
C HIS A 251 3.19 -28.57 11.98
N THR A 252 1.92 -28.46 12.36
CA THR A 252 1.04 -27.36 11.93
C THR A 252 1.57 -26.01 12.41
N ILE A 253 1.95 -25.87 13.67
CA ILE A 253 2.47 -24.63 14.23
C ILE A 253 3.85 -24.31 13.65
N GLU A 254 4.76 -25.30 13.63
CA GLU A 254 6.13 -25.14 13.14
C GLU A 254 6.15 -24.68 11.68
N ASP A 255 5.47 -25.42 10.81
CA ASP A 255 5.51 -25.17 9.36
C ASP A 255 4.77 -23.86 9.00
N THR A 256 3.76 -23.46 9.78
CA THR A 256 3.11 -22.14 9.63
C THR A 256 4.09 -21.03 9.98
N GLY A 257 4.84 -21.18 11.08
CA GLY A 257 5.87 -20.23 11.49
C GLY A 257 6.99 -20.09 10.43
N ILE A 258 7.45 -21.21 9.87
CA ILE A 258 8.44 -21.21 8.79
C ILE A 258 7.90 -20.46 7.56
N THR A 259 6.70 -20.82 7.10
CA THR A 259 6.12 -20.26 5.88
C THR A 259 5.85 -18.76 6.01
N LEU A 260 5.35 -18.32 7.17
CA LEU A 260 5.16 -16.90 7.48
C LEU A 260 6.50 -16.16 7.55
N GLY A 261 7.51 -16.74 8.21
CA GLY A 261 8.86 -16.16 8.29
C GLY A 261 9.52 -15.99 6.90
N GLU A 262 9.37 -16.99 6.02
CA GLU A 262 9.81 -16.91 4.64
C GLU A 262 9.08 -15.82 3.85
N ALA A 263 7.76 -15.70 4.02
CA ALA A 263 6.98 -14.63 3.40
C ALA A 263 7.49 -13.26 3.82
N VAL A 264 7.67 -13.02 5.13
CA VAL A 264 8.23 -11.76 5.66
C VAL A 264 9.63 -11.50 5.09
N GLY A 265 10.51 -12.50 5.11
CA GLY A 265 11.86 -12.40 4.57
C GLY A 265 11.88 -12.00 3.09
N LYS A 266 11.00 -12.59 2.27
CA LYS A 266 10.84 -12.25 0.85
C LYS A 266 10.27 -10.84 0.66
N ALA A 267 9.24 -10.47 1.42
CA ALA A 267 8.61 -9.15 1.34
C ALA A 267 9.56 -8.00 1.71
N LEU A 268 10.55 -8.26 2.58
CA LEU A 268 11.57 -7.28 2.96
C LEU A 268 12.59 -6.98 1.84
N GLY A 269 12.73 -7.88 0.86
CA GLY A 269 13.63 -7.71 -0.29
C GLY A 269 15.06 -7.36 0.13
N ASN A 270 15.58 -6.24 -0.39
CA ASN A 270 16.95 -5.78 -0.11
C ASN A 270 17.12 -5.01 1.21
N LYS A 271 16.06 -4.89 2.01
CA LYS A 271 16.07 -4.31 3.37
C LYS A 271 16.56 -2.85 3.45
N ARG A 272 16.59 -2.11 2.34
CA ARG A 272 17.02 -0.69 2.33
C ARG A 272 15.94 0.24 2.85
N GLY A 273 16.36 1.27 3.59
CA GLY A 273 15.49 2.31 4.14
C GLY A 273 14.64 1.91 5.34
N ILE A 274 14.82 0.70 5.91
CA ILE A 274 14.05 0.22 7.06
C ILE A 274 14.63 0.73 8.40
N GLU A 275 13.80 1.03 9.40
CA GLU A 275 14.25 1.50 10.74
C GLU A 275 15.04 0.47 11.55
N ARG A 276 14.94 -0.82 11.18
CA ARG A 276 15.72 -1.95 11.71
C ARG A 276 15.44 -2.39 13.16
N TYR A 277 15.01 -1.53 14.08
CA TYR A 277 14.87 -1.83 15.52
C TYR A 277 13.44 -1.67 16.08
N GLY A 278 13.12 -2.33 17.22
CA GLY A 278 11.82 -2.29 17.89
C GLY A 278 11.90 -2.44 19.43
N PHE A 279 10.85 -2.03 20.17
CA PHE A 279 10.89 -1.92 21.65
C PHE A 279 9.53 -2.09 22.40
N VAL A 280 9.69 -2.26 23.72
CA VAL A 280 8.83 -2.57 24.90
C VAL A 280 7.33 -2.25 24.88
N LEU A 281 6.51 -3.17 25.44
CA LEU A 281 5.07 -3.05 25.65
C LEU A 281 4.63 -3.53 27.05
N PRO A 282 3.94 -2.71 27.85
CA PRO A 282 3.25 -3.15 29.08
C PRO A 282 1.82 -3.62 28.78
N MET A 283 1.35 -4.64 29.50
CA MET A 283 -0.03 -5.12 29.46
C MET A 283 -0.42 -5.75 30.80
N ASP A 284 -1.36 -5.14 31.52
CA ASP A 284 -1.77 -5.54 32.87
C ASP A 284 -0.59 -5.76 33.82
N ASP A 285 -0.42 -6.97 34.33
CA ASP A 285 0.68 -7.38 35.20
C ASP A 285 1.97 -7.73 34.43
N CYS A 286 1.94 -7.66 33.10
CA CYS A 286 3.06 -8.02 32.24
C CYS A 286 3.82 -6.81 31.68
N LEU A 287 5.15 -6.94 31.64
CA LEU A 287 6.02 -6.12 30.80
C LEU A 287 6.76 -7.02 29.82
N ALA A 288 6.52 -6.82 28.51
CA ALA A 288 7.21 -7.54 27.46
C ALA A 288 8.15 -6.61 26.68
N GLN A 289 9.38 -7.05 26.45
CA GLN A 289 10.39 -6.36 25.67
C GLN A 289 10.76 -7.24 24.49
N VAL A 290 10.57 -6.72 23.27
CA VAL A 290 11.01 -7.41 22.05
C VAL A 290 11.87 -6.45 21.26
N ALA A 291 13.14 -6.83 21.09
CA ALA A 291 14.08 -6.16 20.21
C ALA A 291 14.38 -7.06 19.02
N ILE A 292 14.26 -6.50 17.82
CA ILE A 292 14.50 -7.20 16.56
C ILE A 292 15.56 -6.46 15.76
N ASP A 293 16.40 -7.22 15.03
CA ASP A 293 17.35 -6.70 14.05
C ASP A 293 17.29 -7.59 12.79
N PHE A 294 16.77 -7.06 11.67
CA PHE A 294 16.77 -7.72 10.36
C PHE A 294 18.13 -7.72 9.65
N GLY A 295 19.22 -7.78 10.40
CA GLY A 295 20.60 -7.67 9.92
C GLY A 295 21.18 -8.89 9.20
N GLY A 296 20.36 -9.89 8.85
CA GLY A 296 20.77 -11.06 8.05
C GLY A 296 21.42 -12.20 8.82
N ARG A 297 21.51 -12.10 10.15
CA ARG A 297 21.99 -13.16 11.04
C ARG A 297 20.86 -13.64 11.92
N ASN A 298 20.69 -14.95 12.04
CA ASN A 298 19.72 -15.56 12.91
C ASN A 298 20.28 -15.75 14.32
N TRP A 299 19.56 -15.21 15.31
CA TRP A 299 19.87 -15.44 16.72
C TRP A 299 18.63 -15.18 17.56
N LEU A 300 18.35 -16.03 18.55
CA LEU A 300 17.30 -15.80 19.55
C LEU A 300 17.92 -15.73 20.94
N VAL A 301 17.57 -14.70 21.68
CA VAL A 301 17.66 -14.64 23.14
C VAL A 301 16.25 -14.65 23.70
N TRP A 302 15.97 -15.58 24.60
CA TRP A 302 14.66 -15.76 25.22
C TRP A 302 14.80 -15.73 26.73
N ASP A 303 14.15 -14.74 27.34
CA ASP A 303 14.10 -14.49 28.78
C ASP A 303 12.62 -14.31 29.18
N ALA A 304 11.84 -15.38 29.01
CA ALA A 304 10.45 -15.43 29.43
C ALA A 304 10.15 -16.84 29.94
N GLU A 305 9.93 -16.95 31.25
CA GLU A 305 9.57 -18.22 31.89
C GLU A 305 8.06 -18.41 31.87
N PHE A 306 7.61 -19.62 31.57
CA PHE A 306 6.20 -20.01 31.61
C PHE A 306 6.02 -21.18 32.59
N ASN A 307 5.14 -21.03 33.58
CA ASN A 307 4.95 -22.03 34.65
C ASN A 307 3.80 -23.01 34.37
N ARG A 308 2.92 -22.67 33.42
CA ARG A 308 1.86 -23.57 32.98
C ARG A 308 2.39 -24.49 31.89
N GLU A 309 1.93 -25.72 31.88
CA GLU A 309 2.19 -26.65 30.77
C GLU A 309 1.56 -26.13 29.46
N LYS A 310 0.34 -25.59 29.54
CA LYS A 310 -0.39 -25.02 28.40
C LYS A 310 -1.19 -23.76 28.71
N ILE A 311 -1.36 -22.91 27.69
CA ILE A 311 -2.31 -21.78 27.67
C ILE A 311 -3.39 -22.10 26.64
N GLY A 312 -4.60 -22.37 27.11
CA GLY A 312 -5.61 -23.01 26.26
C GLY A 312 -5.12 -24.40 25.85
N GLU A 313 -4.98 -24.63 24.55
CA GLU A 313 -4.43 -25.87 23.99
C GLU A 313 -2.97 -25.74 23.53
N MET A 314 -2.33 -24.57 23.64
CA MET A 314 -0.94 -24.40 23.20
C MET A 314 0.04 -24.74 24.33
N PRO A 315 0.94 -25.73 24.15
CA PRO A 315 2.02 -26.00 25.10
C PRO A 315 2.94 -24.79 25.19
N THR A 316 3.30 -24.38 26.41
CA THR A 316 4.07 -23.14 26.61
C THR A 316 5.51 -23.21 26.10
N GLU A 317 6.08 -24.42 26.02
CA GLU A 317 7.38 -24.64 25.38
C GLU A 317 7.39 -24.24 23.90
N MET A 318 6.24 -24.34 23.22
CA MET A 318 6.14 -24.01 21.80
C MET A 318 6.29 -22.51 21.51
N PHE A 319 6.17 -21.64 22.50
CA PHE A 319 6.44 -20.22 22.31
C PHE A 319 7.91 -19.96 21.98
N TYR A 320 8.83 -20.55 22.74
CA TYR A 320 10.26 -20.47 22.43
C TYR A 320 10.54 -21.00 21.03
N HIS A 321 10.00 -22.19 20.72
CA HIS A 321 10.20 -22.83 19.44
C HIS A 321 9.69 -21.98 18.27
N PHE A 322 8.48 -21.40 18.38
CA PHE A 322 7.93 -20.49 17.38
C PHE A 322 8.88 -19.32 17.07
N PHE A 323 9.33 -18.60 18.11
CA PHE A 323 10.21 -17.45 17.91
C PHE A 323 11.62 -17.85 17.44
N LYS A 324 12.10 -19.04 17.82
CA LYS A 324 13.37 -19.57 17.35
C LYS A 324 13.30 -19.84 15.86
N SER A 325 12.29 -20.58 15.42
CA SER A 325 12.04 -20.90 14.01
C SER A 325 11.84 -19.63 13.18
N PHE A 326 11.07 -18.66 13.68
CA PHE A 326 10.92 -17.36 13.03
C PHE A 326 12.28 -16.65 12.84
N SER A 327 13.09 -16.55 13.89
CA SER A 327 14.38 -15.84 13.85
C SER A 327 15.36 -16.48 12.86
N ASP A 328 15.33 -17.80 12.75
CA ASP A 328 16.14 -18.59 11.82
C ASP A 328 15.74 -18.31 10.37
N ALA A 329 14.45 -18.44 10.06
CA ALA A 329 13.94 -18.27 8.70
C ALA A 329 14.08 -16.81 8.21
N ALA A 330 13.72 -15.84 9.05
CA ALA A 330 13.81 -14.42 8.71
C ALA A 330 15.25 -13.89 8.70
N LYS A 331 16.21 -14.67 9.20
CA LYS A 331 17.62 -14.28 9.39
C LYS A 331 17.73 -12.98 10.18
N CYS A 332 17.06 -12.93 11.33
CA CYS A 332 17.07 -11.78 12.22
C CYS A 332 17.57 -12.14 13.62
N ASN A 333 18.17 -11.16 14.30
CA ASN A 333 18.38 -11.29 15.73
C ASN A 333 17.10 -10.89 16.44
N LEU A 334 16.69 -11.69 17.40
CA LEU A 334 15.49 -11.51 18.19
C LEU A 334 15.86 -11.64 19.67
N ASN A 335 15.51 -10.64 20.46
CA ASN A 335 15.70 -10.65 21.91
C ASN A 335 14.35 -10.40 22.55
N ILE A 336 13.86 -11.40 23.29
CA ILE A 336 12.55 -11.38 23.92
C ILE A 336 12.75 -11.54 25.41
N LYS A 337 12.20 -10.59 26.16
CA LYS A 337 12.10 -10.65 27.61
C LYS A 337 10.65 -10.41 28.03
N ALA A 338 10.13 -11.16 28.99
CA ALA A 338 8.84 -10.85 29.59
C ALA A 338 8.78 -11.19 31.07
N GLU A 339 8.21 -10.28 31.85
CA GLU A 339 7.91 -10.46 33.28
C GLU A 339 6.40 -10.34 33.49
N GLY A 340 5.83 -11.09 34.43
CA GLY A 340 4.38 -11.09 34.72
C GLY A 340 3.93 -12.37 35.44
N GLN A 341 2.76 -12.33 36.05
CA GLN A 341 2.17 -13.44 36.82
C GLN A 341 1.20 -14.27 35.96
N ASN A 342 0.39 -13.63 35.12
CA ASN A 342 -0.53 -14.33 34.25
C ASN A 342 0.17 -14.77 32.95
N GLU A 343 0.22 -16.08 32.74
CA GLU A 343 0.86 -16.68 31.56
C GLU A 343 0.23 -16.23 30.23
N HIS A 344 -1.10 -16.07 30.20
CA HIS A 344 -1.80 -15.55 29.01
C HIS A 344 -1.37 -14.11 28.72
N HIS A 345 -1.30 -13.27 29.75
CA HIS A 345 -0.90 -11.89 29.58
C HIS A 345 0.54 -11.78 29.11
N LYS A 346 1.45 -12.62 29.64
CA LYS A 346 2.84 -12.68 29.20
C LYS A 346 2.97 -12.95 27.72
N ILE A 347 2.37 -14.03 27.23
CA ILE A 347 2.55 -14.37 25.82
C ILE A 347 1.87 -13.37 24.89
N GLU A 348 0.67 -12.90 25.23
CA GLU A 348 -0.03 -11.92 24.42
C GLU A 348 0.75 -10.59 24.37
N ALA A 349 1.34 -10.16 25.49
CA ALA A 349 2.21 -8.99 25.53
C ALA A 349 3.47 -9.17 24.65
N ILE A 350 4.10 -10.36 24.66
CA ILE A 350 5.23 -10.69 23.78
C ILE A 350 4.82 -10.56 22.31
N PHE A 351 3.71 -11.17 21.89
CA PHE A 351 3.26 -11.09 20.49
C PHE A 351 2.91 -9.67 20.06
N LYS A 352 2.27 -8.87 20.93
CA LYS A 352 2.00 -7.45 20.64
C LYS A 352 3.30 -6.65 20.53
N ALA A 353 4.24 -6.84 21.46
CA ALA A 353 5.55 -6.19 21.42
C ALA A 353 6.31 -6.58 20.15
N PHE A 354 6.30 -7.85 19.78
CA PHE A 354 6.90 -8.38 18.57
C PHE A 354 6.28 -7.77 17.29
N ALA A 355 4.95 -7.70 17.20
CA ALA A 355 4.27 -7.08 16.07
C ALA A 355 4.63 -5.59 15.92
N LYS A 356 4.68 -4.85 17.04
CA LYS A 356 5.15 -3.45 17.05
C LYS A 356 6.61 -3.33 16.66
N ALA A 357 7.46 -4.24 17.14
CA ALA A 357 8.87 -4.28 16.81
C ALA A 357 9.11 -4.50 15.32
N ILE A 358 8.37 -5.42 14.70
CA ILE A 358 8.38 -5.62 13.24
C ILE A 358 7.91 -4.34 12.55
N LYS A 359 6.73 -3.81 12.91
CA LYS A 359 6.16 -2.61 12.26
C LYS A 359 7.15 -1.45 12.23
N MET A 360 7.81 -1.19 13.35
CA MET A 360 8.87 -0.19 13.43
C MET A 360 10.02 -0.59 12.52
N ALA A 361 10.59 -1.77 12.74
CA ALA A 361 11.78 -2.23 12.03
C ALA A 361 11.64 -2.29 10.50
N VAL A 362 10.43 -2.44 9.94
CA VAL A 362 10.17 -2.53 8.50
C VAL A 362 9.67 -1.23 7.87
N LYS A 363 9.42 -0.18 8.66
CA LYS A 363 8.99 1.14 8.16
C LYS A 363 10.08 1.74 7.29
N ARG A 364 9.71 2.24 6.10
CA ARG A 364 10.64 2.89 5.17
C ARG A 364 10.68 4.40 5.40
N ASP A 365 11.88 5.00 5.37
CA ASP A 365 12.05 6.44 5.22
C ASP A 365 12.22 6.80 3.75
N VAL A 366 11.19 7.41 3.16
CA VAL A 366 11.19 7.83 1.75
C VAL A 366 12.25 8.87 1.42
N ASN A 367 12.74 9.61 2.42
CA ASN A 367 13.79 10.61 2.27
C ASN A 367 15.20 10.00 2.44
N ASN A 368 15.29 8.76 2.94
CA ASN A 368 16.56 8.07 3.18
C ASN A 368 16.47 6.58 2.83
N MET A 369 16.48 6.29 1.52
CA MET A 369 16.45 4.93 0.97
C MET A 369 17.84 4.23 0.96
N GLN A 370 18.77 4.69 1.79
CA GLN A 370 20.09 4.06 1.89
C GLN A 370 20.02 2.70 2.60
N LEU A 371 21.00 1.84 2.35
CA LEU A 371 21.15 0.61 3.12
C LEU A 371 21.64 0.96 4.53
N PRO A 372 20.93 0.58 5.61
CA PRO A 372 21.34 0.91 6.98
C PRO A 372 22.47 -0.02 7.48
N SER A 373 23.57 -0.08 6.73
CA SER A 373 24.75 -0.91 7.01
C SER A 373 26.03 -0.23 6.56
N THR A 374 26.97 -0.05 7.49
CA THR A 374 28.31 0.47 7.20
C THR A 374 29.16 -0.49 6.35
N LYS A 375 28.80 -1.78 6.34
CA LYS A 375 29.48 -2.80 5.52
C LYS A 375 28.99 -2.85 4.07
N GLY A 376 27.96 -2.08 3.72
CA GLY A 376 27.40 -2.04 2.36
C GLY A 376 26.57 -3.27 1.96
N VAL A 377 26.37 -4.23 2.87
CA VAL A 377 25.56 -5.45 2.66
C VAL A 377 24.84 -5.87 3.96
N LEU A 378 23.69 -6.55 3.85
CA LEU A 378 22.86 -7.14 4.92
C LEU A 378 22.27 -8.49 4.50
#